data_AF-A0A1F3WRD0-F1
#
_entry.id   AF-A0A1F3WRD0-F1
#
_cell.length_a   1.000
_cell.length_b   1.000
_cell.length_c   1.000
_cell.angle_alpha   90.00
_cell.angle_beta   90.00
_cell.angle_gamma   90.00
#
_symmetry.space_group_name_H-M   'P 1'
#
loop_
_entity.id
_entity.type
_entity.pdbx_description
1 polymer ?
#
loop_
_entity_poly.entity_id
_entity_poly.type
_entity_poly.pdbx_seq_one_letter_code
_entity_poly.pdbx_strand_id
1 'polypeptide(L)'
;MQIYRILTSLLLCISITLPQYTHAVSFCATSPEGKIYVDDCNYSSNEECKRASGSQGDCVASDEEVIPAAKAAPYCMVTWSTSCKYYDYDACTQAAGKLRGFCYANPEYKNPDKQ
;
A
#
# COMPACT_ATOMS: atom_id res chain seq x y z
N MET A 1 16.19 52.54 10.87
CA MET A 1 16.58 51.10 10.95
C MET A 1 15.52 50.31 11.73
N GLN A 2 14.25 50.32 11.28
CA GLN A 2 13.13 49.79 12.08
C GLN A 2 12.05 49.09 11.23
N ILE A 3 12.10 49.24 9.90
CA ILE A 3 11.11 48.70 8.96
C ILE A 3 11.41 47.23 8.59
N TYR A 4 12.68 46.82 8.65
CA TYR A 4 13.10 45.45 8.31
C TYR A 4 12.73 44.38 9.36
N ARG A 5 12.35 44.77 10.58
CA ARG A 5 11.99 43.83 11.66
C ARG A 5 10.53 43.36 11.62
N ILE A 6 9.66 44.10 10.93
CA ILE A 6 8.22 43.80 10.90
C ILE A 6 7.91 42.78 9.80
N LEU A 7 8.62 42.85 8.67
CA LEU A 7 8.44 41.95 7.52
C LEU A 7 8.83 40.50 7.80
N THR A 8 9.81 40.25 8.66
CA THR A 8 10.22 38.87 9.01
C THR A 8 9.24 38.16 9.94
N SER A 9 8.40 38.89 10.67
CA SER A 9 7.41 38.30 11.59
C SER A 9 6.12 37.85 10.88
N LEU A 10 5.79 38.45 9.73
CA LEU A 10 4.59 38.13 8.95
C LEU A 10 4.73 36.89 8.06
N LEU A 11 5.95 36.45 7.74
CA LEU A 11 6.21 35.30 6.88
C LEU A 11 6.15 33.94 7.62
N LEU A 12 6.09 33.94 8.95
CA LEU A 12 6.07 32.72 9.78
C LEU A 12 4.66 32.16 10.03
N CYS A 13 3.60 32.89 9.70
CA CYS A 13 2.21 32.46 9.97
C CYS A 13 1.54 31.74 8.79
N ILE A 14 2.15 31.65 7.61
CA ILE A 14 1.51 31.11 6.41
C ILE A 14 1.68 29.58 6.29
N SER A 15 2.57 28.97 7.07
CA SER A 15 2.87 27.53 6.98
C SER A 15 1.98 26.61 7.84
N ILE A 16 1.03 27.15 8.63
CA ILE A 16 0.23 26.36 9.58
C ILE A 16 -1.17 25.98 9.04
N THR A 17 -1.57 26.47 7.85
CA THR A 17 -2.93 26.25 7.32
C THR A 17 -3.00 25.29 6.14
N LEU A 18 -1.90 24.63 5.75
CA LEU A 18 -1.99 23.54 4.79
C LEU A 18 -2.65 22.35 5.51
N PRO A 19 -3.88 21.94 5.16
CA PRO A 19 -4.41 20.67 5.63
C PRO A 19 -3.40 19.61 5.23
N GLN A 20 -2.81 18.94 6.22
CA GLN A 20 -2.10 17.70 5.99
C GLN A 20 -3.17 16.69 5.59
N TYR A 21 -3.52 16.65 4.31
CA TYR A 21 -4.24 15.54 3.71
C TYR A 21 -3.30 14.33 3.74
N THR A 22 -3.06 13.79 4.93
CA THR A 22 -2.62 12.41 5.08
C THR A 22 -3.82 11.58 4.70
N HIS A 23 -3.94 11.22 3.42
CA HIS A 23 -4.80 10.10 3.06
C HIS A 23 -4.30 8.92 3.88
N ALA A 24 -5.05 8.55 4.91
CA ALA A 24 -4.72 7.43 5.74
C ALA A 24 -4.94 6.18 4.88
N VAL A 25 -3.83 5.65 4.36
CA VAL A 25 -3.83 4.37 3.65
C VAL A 25 -4.40 3.33 4.59
N SER A 26 -5.54 2.73 4.22
CA SER A 26 -6.09 1.61 4.96
C SER A 26 -5.31 0.33 4.65
N PHE A 27 -5.47 -0.73 5.41
CA PHE A 27 -4.82 -2.01 5.15
C PHE A 27 -5.85 -3.14 5.15
N CYS A 28 -5.65 -4.15 4.31
CA CYS A 28 -6.43 -5.40 4.27
C CYS A 28 -5.61 -6.58 4.75
N ALA A 29 -6.26 -7.52 5.42
CA ALA A 29 -5.70 -8.84 5.64
C ALA A 29 -5.66 -9.65 4.32
N THR A 30 -4.67 -10.53 4.22
CA THR A 30 -4.62 -11.56 3.18
C THR A 30 -4.71 -12.95 3.76
N SER A 31 -5.03 -13.94 2.94
CA SER A 31 -4.92 -15.35 3.29
C SER A 31 -3.45 -15.81 3.28
N PRO A 32 -3.13 -17.04 3.74
CA PRO A 32 -1.77 -17.59 3.64
C PRO A 32 -1.28 -17.68 2.19
N GLU A 33 -2.18 -17.93 1.25
CA GLU A 33 -1.93 -17.93 -0.20
C GLU A 33 -1.96 -16.53 -0.84
N GLY A 34 -2.08 -15.47 -0.04
CA GLY A 34 -1.97 -14.08 -0.48
C GLY A 34 -3.23 -13.49 -1.09
N LYS A 35 -4.41 -14.12 -0.93
CA LYS A 35 -5.70 -13.57 -1.38
C LYS A 35 -6.12 -12.43 -0.46
N ILE A 36 -6.49 -11.28 -1.04
CA ILE A 36 -6.99 -10.12 -0.27
C ILE A 36 -8.42 -10.40 0.22
N TYR A 37 -8.67 -10.17 1.51
CA TYR A 37 -10.01 -10.12 2.10
C TYR A 37 -10.51 -8.68 2.07
N VAL A 38 -11.30 -8.34 1.04
CA VAL A 38 -11.73 -6.95 0.79
C VAL A 38 -12.60 -6.40 1.92
N ASP A 39 -13.36 -7.26 2.60
CA ASP A 39 -14.16 -6.90 3.76
C ASP A 39 -13.32 -6.54 5.00
N ASP A 40 -12.04 -6.95 5.01
CA ASP A 40 -11.08 -6.67 6.08
C ASP A 40 -10.13 -5.51 5.74
N CYS A 41 -10.47 -4.68 4.75
CA CYS A 41 -9.72 -3.49 4.35
C CYS A 41 -10.06 -2.26 5.23
N ASN A 42 -9.89 -2.37 6.53
CA ASN A 42 -10.28 -1.31 7.47
C ASN A 42 -9.22 -1.01 8.54
N TYR A 43 -8.06 -1.65 8.47
CA TYR A 43 -6.99 -1.41 9.42
C TYR A 43 -6.30 -0.08 9.11
N SER A 44 -6.10 0.73 10.15
CA SER A 44 -5.50 2.07 10.00
C SER A 44 -3.98 2.03 9.83
N SER A 45 -3.36 0.87 10.04
CA SER A 45 -1.92 0.65 9.92
C SER A 45 -1.57 -0.81 9.58
N ASN A 46 -0.39 -1.02 9.01
CA ASN A 46 0.15 -2.37 8.76
C ASN A 46 0.29 -3.18 10.06
N GLU A 47 0.69 -2.53 11.15
CA GLU A 47 0.93 -3.18 12.45
C GLU A 47 -0.36 -3.63 13.13
N GLU A 48 -1.44 -2.85 12.97
CA GLU A 48 -2.77 -3.23 13.41
C GLU A 48 -3.27 -4.44 12.64
N CYS A 49 -3.17 -4.39 11.30
CA CYS A 49 -3.51 -5.52 10.46
C CYS A 49 -2.69 -6.77 10.83
N LYS A 50 -1.35 -6.66 10.99
CA LYS A 50 -0.50 -7.82 11.30
C LYS A 50 -0.83 -8.45 12.65
N ARG A 51 -1.24 -7.64 13.63
CA ARG A 51 -1.72 -8.15 14.92
C ARG A 51 -3.03 -8.91 14.78
N ALA A 52 -3.92 -8.47 13.89
CA ALA A 52 -5.20 -9.14 13.63
C ALA A 52 -5.03 -10.42 12.78
N SER A 53 -4.24 -10.38 11.71
CA SER A 53 -3.99 -11.51 10.81
C SER A 53 -3.16 -12.62 11.44
N GLY A 54 -2.26 -12.28 12.38
CA GLY A 54 -1.41 -13.24 13.06
C GLY A 54 -0.58 -14.09 12.07
N SER A 55 -0.66 -15.42 12.20
CA SER A 55 -0.01 -16.37 11.29
C SER A 55 -0.92 -16.84 10.15
N GLN A 56 -2.12 -16.30 10.02
CA GLN A 56 -3.11 -16.72 9.03
C GLN A 56 -3.00 -15.93 7.72
N GLY A 57 -2.03 -15.03 7.60
CA GLY A 57 -1.95 -14.12 6.46
C GLY A 57 -0.93 -13.01 6.61
N ASP A 58 -0.91 -12.11 5.64
CA ASP A 58 -0.16 -10.86 5.69
C ASP A 58 -1.12 -9.66 5.54
N CYS A 59 -0.55 -8.47 5.31
CA CYS A 59 -1.28 -7.21 5.28
C CYS A 59 -0.88 -6.36 4.08
N VAL A 60 -1.87 -5.86 3.35
CA VAL A 60 -1.68 -5.05 2.13
C VAL A 60 -2.28 -3.67 2.33
N ALA A 61 -1.67 -2.64 1.77
CA ALA A 61 -2.27 -1.31 1.72
C ALA A 61 -3.48 -1.30 0.77
N SER A 62 -4.62 -0.80 1.25
CA SER A 62 -5.81 -0.43 0.50
C SER A 62 -5.88 1.09 0.44
N ASP A 63 -5.27 1.62 -0.61
CA ASP A 63 -5.73 2.88 -1.16
C ASP A 63 -6.80 2.57 -2.20
N GLU A 64 -7.87 3.37 -2.24
CA GLU A 64 -9.04 3.23 -3.14
C GLU A 64 -8.69 3.15 -4.65
N GLU A 65 -7.43 3.39 -5.03
CA GLU A 65 -6.90 3.26 -6.39
C GLU A 65 -5.93 2.05 -6.60
N VAL A 66 -5.58 1.26 -5.57
CA VAL A 66 -4.36 0.41 -5.53
C VAL A 66 -4.64 -1.11 -5.45
N ILE A 67 -5.69 -1.60 -6.13
CA ILE A 67 -5.64 -2.96 -6.66
C ILE A 67 -5.73 -2.86 -8.19
N PRO A 68 -4.63 -2.53 -8.88
CA PRO A 68 -4.66 -2.49 -10.34
C PRO A 68 -4.89 -3.90 -10.86
N ALA A 69 -6.05 -4.07 -11.50
CA ALA A 69 -6.42 -5.24 -12.28
C ALA A 69 -5.48 -5.37 -13.49
N ALA A 70 -4.43 -6.18 -13.35
CA ALA A 70 -3.58 -6.51 -14.49
C ALA A 70 -3.81 -7.97 -14.87
N LYS A 71 -4.37 -8.27 -16.03
CA LYS A 71 -4.60 -9.66 -16.49
C LYS A 71 -3.32 -10.43 -16.84
N ALA A 72 -2.15 -9.96 -16.40
CA ALA A 72 -0.85 -10.36 -16.94
C ALA A 72 -0.17 -11.50 -16.14
N ALA A 73 -0.24 -11.50 -14.81
CA ALA A 73 0.47 -12.46 -13.97
C ALA A 73 -0.27 -12.74 -12.65
N PRO A 74 -0.10 -13.93 -12.03
CA PRO A 74 -0.82 -14.34 -10.82
C PRO A 74 -0.45 -13.54 -9.57
N TYR A 75 0.69 -12.87 -9.53
CA TYR A 75 1.13 -12.12 -8.34
C TYR A 75 1.54 -10.69 -8.67
N CYS A 76 1.20 -9.79 -7.76
CA CYS A 76 1.49 -8.37 -7.82
C CYS A 76 2.41 -7.97 -6.65
N MET A 77 3.43 -7.18 -6.96
CA MET A 77 4.32 -6.55 -5.99
C MET A 77 3.89 -5.10 -5.78
N VAL A 78 3.80 -4.67 -4.54
CA VAL A 78 3.53 -3.28 -4.17
C VAL A 78 4.76 -2.69 -3.50
N THR A 79 5.17 -1.51 -3.96
CA THR A 79 6.23 -0.70 -3.36
C THR A 79 5.71 0.74 -3.24
N TRP A 80 6.32 1.69 -3.93
CA TRP A 80 5.75 3.03 -4.21
C TRP A 80 4.76 3.00 -5.39
N SER A 81 4.72 1.89 -6.13
CA SER A 81 3.76 1.58 -7.19
C SER A 81 3.48 0.07 -7.20
N THR A 82 2.43 -0.34 -7.91
CA THR A 82 2.06 -1.75 -8.05
C THR A 82 2.51 -2.33 -9.38
N SER A 83 3.07 -3.54 -9.36
CA SER A 83 3.57 -4.26 -10.53
C SER A 83 3.13 -5.72 -10.52
N CYS A 84 2.23 -6.09 -11.43
CA CYS A 84 1.67 -7.44 -11.58
C CYS A 84 2.37 -8.21 -12.69
N LYS A 85 3.56 -8.72 -12.41
CA LYS A 85 4.43 -9.42 -13.38
C LYS A 85 5.01 -10.73 -12.86
N TYR A 86 4.69 -11.11 -11.63
CA TYR A 86 5.30 -12.27 -10.99
C TYR A 86 4.41 -13.49 -11.20
N TYR A 87 5.01 -14.57 -11.72
CA TYR A 87 4.37 -15.88 -11.86
C TYR A 87 4.58 -16.79 -10.66
N ASP A 88 5.51 -16.40 -9.78
CA ASP A 88 5.91 -17.12 -8.58
C ASP A 88 5.87 -16.18 -7.38
N TYR A 89 5.25 -16.64 -6.29
CA TYR A 89 5.05 -15.82 -5.10
C TYR A 89 6.37 -15.58 -4.36
N ASP A 90 7.25 -16.58 -4.28
CA ASP A 90 8.53 -16.47 -3.60
C ASP A 90 9.48 -15.51 -4.32
N ALA A 91 9.48 -15.52 -5.65
CA ALA A 91 10.20 -14.55 -6.46
C ALA A 91 9.67 -13.11 -6.23
N CYS A 92 8.34 -12.98 -6.06
CA CYS A 92 7.72 -11.71 -5.73
C CYS A 92 8.19 -11.23 -4.35
N THR A 93 8.05 -12.05 -3.30
CA THR A 93 8.38 -11.66 -1.92
C THR A 93 9.87 -11.32 -1.76
N GLN A 94 10.76 -12.06 -2.42
CA GLN A 94 12.19 -11.74 -2.44
C GLN A 94 12.48 -10.38 -3.09
N ALA A 95 11.80 -10.04 -4.18
CA ALA A 95 11.97 -8.73 -4.84
C ALA A 95 11.38 -7.60 -3.99
N ALA A 96 10.20 -7.84 -3.41
CA ALA A 96 9.50 -6.91 -2.54
C ALA A 96 10.34 -6.58 -1.30
N GLY A 97 10.92 -7.59 -0.64
CA GLY A 97 11.77 -7.40 0.55
C GLY A 97 12.96 -6.46 0.32
N LYS A 98 13.56 -6.47 -0.87
CA LYS A 98 14.67 -5.57 -1.24
C LYS A 98 14.24 -4.10 -1.34
N LEU A 99 12.96 -3.87 -1.63
CA LEU A 99 12.37 -2.54 -1.86
C LEU A 99 11.46 -2.10 -0.72
N ARG A 100 11.44 -2.85 0.40
CA ARG A 100 10.48 -2.67 1.51
C ARG A 100 9.01 -2.69 1.03
N GLY A 101 8.73 -3.50 0.03
CA GLY A 101 7.40 -3.76 -0.49
C GLY A 101 6.78 -5.05 0.05
N PHE A 102 5.63 -5.41 -0.51
CA PHE A 102 4.93 -6.68 -0.24
C PHE A 102 4.36 -7.29 -1.53
N CYS A 103 3.86 -8.53 -1.45
CA CYS A 103 3.25 -9.25 -2.57
C CYS A 103 1.86 -9.77 -2.23
N TYR A 104 1.00 -9.86 -3.24
CA TYR A 104 -0.34 -10.41 -3.11
C TYR A 104 -0.76 -11.19 -4.37
N ALA A 105 -1.74 -12.08 -4.20
CA ALA A 105 -2.34 -12.82 -5.31
C ALA A 105 -3.27 -11.91 -6.11
N ASN A 106 -3.02 -11.82 -7.41
CA ASN A 106 -3.77 -11.00 -8.33
C ASN A 106 -5.19 -11.60 -8.55
N PRO A 107 -6.25 -10.94 -8.06
CA PRO A 107 -7.60 -11.49 -8.13
C PRO A 107 -8.13 -11.61 -9.57
N GLU A 108 -7.57 -10.83 -10.49
CA GLU A 108 -8.00 -10.75 -11.89
C GLU A 108 -7.19 -11.66 -12.82
N TYR A 109 -6.19 -12.37 -12.30
CA TYR A 109 -5.43 -13.31 -13.10
C TYR A 109 -6.25 -14.57 -13.35
N LYS A 110 -6.49 -14.87 -14.63
CA LYS A 110 -7.07 -16.14 -15.07
C LYS A 110 -5.97 -16.96 -15.73
N ASN A 111 -5.69 -18.14 -15.18
CA ASN A 111 -4.74 -19.06 -15.79
C ASN A 111 -5.25 -19.46 -17.19
N PRO A 112 -4.51 -19.18 -18.28
CA PRO A 112 -4.94 -19.51 -19.63
C PRO A 112 -4.97 -21.03 -19.90
N ASP A 113 -4.20 -21.83 -19.16
CA ASP A 113 -4.12 -23.28 -19.33
C ASP A 113 -5.23 -24.05 -18.57
N LYS A 114 -6.05 -23.34 -17.80
CA LYS A 114 -7.15 -23.90 -16.98
C LYS A 114 -8.52 -23.36 -17.38
N GLN A 115 -8.63 -22.76 -18.57
CA GLN A 115 -9.87 -22.29 -19.19
C GLN A 115 -10.33 -23.27 -20.27
#